data_AF-A0A1R2CY70-F1
#
_entry.id   AF-A0A1R2CY70-F1
#
_cell.length_a   1.000
_cell.length_b   1.000
_cell.length_c   1.000
_cell.angle_alpha   90.00
_cell.angle_beta   90.00
_cell.angle_gamma   90.00
#
_symmetry.space_group_name_H-M   'P 1'
#
loop_
_entity.id
_entity.type
_entity.pdbx_description
1 polymer ?
#
loop_
_entity_poly.entity_id
_entity_poly.type
_entity_poly.pdbx_seq_one_letter_code
_entity_poly.pdbx_strand_id
1 'polypeptide(L)'
;MEKEDQTVIEGYEEKKQESKPQSNNYEYFLKVVLAGDAVTGKSSLLMRYSNDTFSESYFATIGIEFRIKEINIENKAVKLQLWDTSGQERFRAMISSYYKGAHCILILYDSSNRESFVNLVNWIGETENYAMKNSIICLIEHEKCDRVRDVGSFEGEEYARRHNLLFFKVNAKTNEGVNELFEKIALKAVEKIDSEKTE
;
A
#
# COMPACT_ATOMS: atom_id res chain seq x y z
N MET A 1 -60.55 -35.49 5.38
CA MET A 1 -60.21 -36.36 6.52
C MET A 1 -58.73 -36.62 6.40
N GLU A 2 -57.95 -36.11 7.37
CA GLU A 2 -56.50 -36.29 7.55
C GLU A 2 -55.59 -35.64 6.49
N LYS A 3 -54.50 -34.92 6.78
CA LYS A 3 -53.81 -34.53 8.02
C LYS A 3 -52.95 -33.28 7.73
N GLU A 4 -52.86 -32.43 8.75
CA GLU A 4 -51.75 -31.57 9.18
C GLU A 4 -50.54 -31.41 8.25
N ASP A 5 -50.22 -30.15 7.94
CA ASP A 5 -48.81 -29.71 8.00
C ASP A 5 -48.74 -28.28 8.59
N GLN A 6 -48.59 -28.24 9.91
CA GLN A 6 -48.16 -27.07 10.66
C GLN A 6 -46.63 -27.08 10.67
N THR A 7 -46.00 -26.18 9.92
CA THR A 7 -44.63 -25.75 10.21
C THR A 7 -44.60 -24.24 10.40
N VAL A 8 -44.81 -23.87 11.65
CA VAL A 8 -44.07 -22.87 12.44
C VAL A 8 -43.47 -21.70 11.65
N ILE A 9 -44.13 -20.55 11.76
CA ILE A 9 -43.59 -19.23 11.47
C ILE A 9 -42.82 -18.79 12.72
N GLU A 10 -41.50 -18.99 12.76
CA GLU A 10 -40.63 -18.37 13.76
C GLU A 10 -39.90 -17.20 13.12
N GLY A 11 -40.22 -16.00 13.60
CA GLY A 11 -39.63 -14.75 13.17
C GLY A 11 -38.16 -14.68 13.53
N TYR A 12 -37.32 -14.54 12.50
CA TYR A 12 -35.99 -13.97 12.64
C TYR A 12 -36.11 -12.45 12.55
N GLU A 13 -36.45 -11.80 13.66
CA GLU A 13 -36.13 -10.38 13.84
C GLU A 13 -34.61 -10.28 14.03
N GLU A 14 -33.89 -10.03 12.94
CA GLU A 14 -32.50 -9.63 13.01
C GLU A 14 -32.42 -8.30 13.77
N LYS A 15 -31.92 -8.37 15.01
CA LYS A 15 -31.47 -7.19 15.75
C LYS A 15 -30.34 -6.54 14.97
N LYS A 16 -30.65 -5.52 14.17
CA LYS A 16 -29.67 -4.54 13.72
C LYS A 16 -29.09 -3.85 14.94
N GLN A 17 -27.92 -4.30 15.38
CA GLN A 17 -27.05 -3.46 16.19
C GLN A 17 -26.54 -2.34 15.28
N GLU A 18 -27.26 -1.22 15.27
CA GLU A 18 -26.72 0.04 14.81
C GLU A 18 -25.58 0.44 15.77
N SER A 19 -24.36 0.05 15.44
CA SER A 19 -23.17 0.65 16.04
C SER A 19 -23.18 2.13 15.64
N LYS A 20 -23.46 3.01 16.61
CA LYS A 20 -23.19 4.45 16.46
C LYS A 20 -21.77 4.62 15.92
N PRO A 21 -21.52 5.51 14.95
CA PRO A 21 -20.15 5.80 14.56
C PRO A 21 -19.46 6.35 15.81
N GLN A 22 -18.51 5.59 16.36
CA GLN A 22 -17.52 6.15 17.27
C GLN A 22 -16.89 7.30 16.49
N SER A 23 -16.98 8.52 17.04
CA SER A 23 -16.19 9.63 16.56
C SER A 23 -14.72 9.29 16.84
N ASN A 24 -14.14 8.43 16.01
CA ASN A 24 -12.72 8.12 16.04
C ASN A 24 -12.02 9.44 15.69
N ASN A 25 -11.53 10.12 16.71
CA ASN A 25 -10.69 11.29 16.55
C ASN A 25 -9.32 10.75 16.10
N TYR A 26 -9.08 10.67 14.79
CA TYR A 26 -7.79 10.22 14.27
C TYR A 26 -6.73 11.25 14.64
N GLU A 27 -5.63 10.77 15.21
CA GLU A 27 -4.51 11.62 15.59
C GLU A 27 -3.61 11.94 14.39
N TYR A 28 -3.57 11.04 13.40
CA TYR A 28 -2.71 11.16 12.22
C TYR A 28 -3.42 10.77 10.93
N PHE A 29 -3.16 11.53 9.87
CA PHE A 29 -3.55 11.23 8.49
C PHE A 29 -2.30 11.07 7.65
N LEU A 30 -1.99 9.85 7.22
CA LEU A 30 -0.77 9.57 6.48
C LEU A 30 -1.08 9.25 5.03
N LYS A 31 -0.63 10.14 4.14
CA LYS A 31 -0.66 9.93 2.70
C LYS A 31 0.49 9.02 2.25
N VAL A 32 0.15 7.86 1.70
CA VAL A 32 1.08 6.85 1.16
C VAL A 32 0.84 6.72 -0.34
N VAL A 33 1.87 6.94 -1.14
CA VAL A 33 1.79 6.84 -2.60
C VAL A 33 2.64 5.68 -3.10
N LEU A 34 2.07 4.83 -3.95
CA LEU A 34 2.81 3.76 -4.61
C LEU A 34 3.27 4.23 -5.99
N ALA A 35 4.50 3.90 -6.35
CA ALA A 35 5.13 4.23 -7.63
C ALA A 35 5.89 3.00 -8.16
N GLY A 36 6.26 3.03 -9.44
CA GLY A 36 6.93 1.91 -10.11
C GLY A 36 6.20 1.49 -11.38
N ASP A 37 6.86 0.68 -12.20
CA ASP A 37 6.37 0.29 -13.53
C ASP A 37 5.02 -0.43 -13.51
N ALA A 38 4.38 -0.49 -14.67
CA ALA A 38 3.18 -1.31 -14.85
C ALA A 38 3.48 -2.76 -14.46
N VAL A 39 2.45 -3.46 -13.96
CA VAL A 39 2.55 -4.87 -13.60
C VAL A 39 3.45 -5.18 -12.40
N THR A 40 4.19 -4.24 -11.78
CA THR A 40 5.03 -4.53 -10.59
C THR A 40 4.24 -5.02 -9.37
N GLY A 41 2.91 -4.84 -9.34
CA GLY A 41 2.03 -5.39 -8.31
C GLY A 41 1.58 -4.39 -7.24
N LYS A 42 1.65 -3.07 -7.52
CA LYS A 42 1.14 -2.01 -6.64
C LYS A 42 -0.30 -2.26 -6.17
N SER A 43 -1.21 -2.49 -7.13
CA SER A 43 -2.61 -2.78 -6.84
C SER A 43 -2.79 -4.06 -6.03
N SER A 44 -2.06 -5.13 -6.38
CA SER A 44 -2.11 -6.40 -5.63
C SER A 44 -1.61 -6.23 -4.19
N LEU A 45 -0.55 -5.44 -3.99
CA LEU A 45 -0.03 -5.13 -2.65
C LEU A 45 -1.06 -4.37 -1.82
N LEU A 46 -1.71 -3.36 -2.39
CA LEU A 46 -2.74 -2.59 -1.70
C LEU A 46 -4.02 -3.40 -1.44
N MET A 47 -4.43 -4.25 -2.37
CA MET A 47 -5.56 -5.16 -2.19
C MET A 47 -5.29 -6.17 -1.10
N ARG A 48 -4.07 -6.76 -1.10
CA ARG A 48 -3.64 -7.67 -0.03
C ARG A 48 -3.65 -6.96 1.31
N TYR A 49 -3.05 -5.78 1.41
CA TYR A 49 -3.02 -5.05 2.66
C TYR A 49 -4.41 -4.60 3.12
N SER A 50 -5.25 -4.06 2.23
CA SER A 50 -6.50 -3.41 2.62
C SER A 50 -7.62 -4.42 2.90
N ASN A 51 -7.71 -5.47 2.09
CA ASN A 51 -8.87 -6.36 2.05
C ASN A 51 -8.49 -7.82 2.36
N ASP A 52 -7.22 -8.12 2.61
CA ASP A 52 -6.68 -9.48 2.72
C ASP A 52 -7.09 -10.39 1.53
N THR A 53 -7.11 -9.79 0.33
CA THR A 53 -7.47 -10.51 -0.91
C THR A 53 -6.36 -10.40 -1.95
N PHE A 54 -6.28 -11.41 -2.79
CA PHE A 54 -5.38 -11.45 -3.94
C PHE A 54 -6.12 -12.03 -5.14
N SER A 55 -5.86 -11.47 -6.32
CA SER A 55 -6.42 -11.91 -7.59
C SER A 55 -5.30 -12.17 -8.58
N GLU A 56 -5.34 -13.34 -9.23
CA GLU A 56 -4.44 -13.66 -10.34
C GLU A 56 -4.85 -12.95 -11.64
N SER A 57 -6.09 -12.49 -11.73
CA SER A 57 -6.58 -11.71 -12.87
C SER A 57 -5.95 -10.32 -12.87
N TYR A 58 -5.11 -10.06 -13.86
CA TYR A 58 -4.51 -8.75 -14.07
C TYR A 58 -5.46 -7.83 -14.84
N PHE A 59 -5.86 -6.74 -14.18
CA PHE A 59 -6.48 -5.58 -14.83
C PHE A 59 -5.52 -4.40 -14.70
N ALA A 60 -5.19 -3.76 -15.82
CA ALA A 60 -4.35 -2.58 -15.80
C ALA A 60 -5.06 -1.44 -15.06
N THR A 61 -4.41 -0.85 -14.07
CA THR A 61 -4.92 0.32 -13.35
C THR A 61 -4.98 1.52 -14.29
N ILE A 62 -6.20 1.95 -14.60
CA ILE A 62 -6.45 3.16 -15.38
C ILE A 62 -6.48 4.34 -14.41
N GLY A 63 -5.52 5.25 -14.52
CA GLY A 63 -5.45 6.43 -13.66
C GLY A 63 -4.94 6.11 -12.25
N ILE A 64 -5.67 6.56 -11.23
CA ILE A 64 -5.26 6.52 -9.82
C ILE A 64 -6.43 6.03 -8.98
N GLU A 65 -6.16 5.07 -8.09
CA GLU A 65 -7.14 4.55 -7.15
C GLU A 65 -6.79 4.98 -5.72
N PHE A 66 -7.81 5.35 -4.94
CA PHE A 66 -7.66 5.82 -3.57
C PHE A 66 -8.36 4.86 -2.62
N ARG A 67 -7.65 4.45 -1.56
CA ARG A 67 -8.19 3.63 -0.47
C ARG A 67 -7.85 4.24 0.88
N ILE A 68 -8.74 4.02 1.85
CA ILE A 68 -8.50 4.39 3.25
C ILE A 68 -8.39 3.11 4.07
N LYS A 69 -7.35 3.02 4.90
CA LYS A 69 -7.24 2.00 5.93
C LYS A 69 -6.92 2.63 7.27
N GLU A 70 -7.65 2.22 8.29
CA GLU A 70 -7.49 2.70 9.66
C GLU A 70 -6.71 1.67 10.45
N ILE A 71 -5.67 2.12 11.14
CA ILE A 71 -4.79 1.28 11.93
C ILE A 71 -4.50 1.94 13.28
N ASN A 72 -4.03 1.14 14.23
CA ASN A 72 -3.51 1.63 15.49
C ASN A 72 -2.00 1.39 15.51
N ILE A 73 -1.22 2.45 15.76
CA ILE A 73 0.25 2.37 15.90
C ILE A 73 0.59 2.95 17.26
N GLU A 74 1.13 2.13 18.16
CA GLU A 74 1.52 2.55 19.53
C GLU A 74 0.41 3.30 20.29
N ASN A 75 -0.81 2.77 20.24
CA ASN A 75 -2.04 3.36 20.79
C ASN A 75 -2.53 4.64 20.10
N LYS A 76 -1.88 5.08 19.01
CA LYS A 76 -2.31 6.24 18.22
C LYS A 76 -3.21 5.81 17.07
N ALA A 77 -4.35 6.48 16.92
CA ALA A 77 -5.26 6.22 15.81
C ALA A 77 -4.75 6.87 14.51
N VAL A 78 -4.43 6.05 13.50
CA VAL A 78 -3.84 6.48 12.23
C VAL A 78 -4.76 6.15 11.06
N LYS A 79 -5.02 7.13 10.21
CA LYS A 79 -5.74 6.96 8.94
C LYS A 79 -4.73 6.96 7.78
N LEU A 80 -4.50 5.80 7.19
CA LEU A 80 -3.69 5.67 5.97
C LEU A 80 -4.53 6.00 4.75
N GLN A 81 -4.05 6.95 3.95
CA GLN A 81 -4.55 7.34 2.65
C GLN A 81 -3.66 6.70 1.58
N LEU A 82 -4.11 5.58 1.02
CA LEU A 82 -3.33 4.74 0.11
C LEU A 82 -3.67 5.13 -1.33
N TRP A 83 -2.67 5.62 -2.06
CA TRP A 83 -2.78 6.05 -3.46
C TRP A 83 -2.10 5.03 -4.36
N ASP A 84 -2.92 4.21 -5.03
CA ASP A 84 -2.49 3.33 -6.10
C ASP A 84 -2.35 4.12 -7.39
N THR A 85 -1.20 4.03 -8.05
CA THR A 85 -0.95 4.79 -9.29
C THR A 85 -0.84 3.84 -10.47
N SER A 86 -1.26 4.30 -11.64
CA SER A 86 -0.96 3.58 -12.88
C SER A 86 0.56 3.49 -13.05
N GLY A 87 1.07 2.29 -13.31
CA GLY A 87 2.49 2.14 -13.64
C GLY A 87 2.84 2.48 -15.09
N GLN A 88 1.85 2.92 -15.89
CA GLN A 88 2.10 3.28 -17.28
C GLN A 88 2.74 4.66 -17.38
N GLU A 89 3.83 4.69 -18.13
CA GLU A 89 4.67 5.85 -18.40
C GLU A 89 3.89 7.05 -18.95
N ARG A 90 2.84 6.79 -19.73
CA ARG A 90 1.95 7.83 -20.28
C ARG A 90 1.20 8.64 -19.22
N PHE A 91 1.09 8.14 -17.99
CA PHE A 91 0.43 8.83 -16.87
C PHE A 91 1.41 9.45 -15.87
N ARG A 92 2.74 9.33 -16.05
CA ARG A 92 3.76 9.83 -15.11
C ARG A 92 3.58 11.31 -14.74
N ALA A 93 3.31 12.17 -15.73
CA ALA A 93 3.07 13.60 -15.49
C ALA A 93 1.84 13.90 -14.63
N MET A 94 0.83 13.01 -14.63
CA MET A 94 -0.30 13.13 -13.71
C MET A 94 0.07 12.66 -12.31
N ILE A 95 0.85 11.57 -12.22
CA ILE A 95 1.24 10.92 -10.96
C ILE A 95 2.16 11.80 -10.11
N SER A 96 3.05 12.58 -10.74
CA SER A 96 3.98 13.47 -10.03
C SER A 96 3.29 14.46 -9.10
N SER A 97 2.09 14.94 -9.46
CA SER A 97 1.29 15.83 -8.62
C SER A 97 0.85 15.19 -7.29
N TYR A 98 0.81 13.85 -7.22
CA TYR A 98 0.41 13.10 -6.04
C TYR A 98 1.56 12.89 -5.05
N TYR A 99 2.83 13.05 -5.46
CA TYR A 99 3.97 12.99 -4.53
C TYR A 99 3.98 14.17 -3.56
N LYS A 100 3.38 15.31 -3.95
CA LYS A 100 3.21 16.45 -3.05
C LYS A 100 2.36 16.07 -1.84
N GLY A 101 2.91 16.31 -0.65
CA GLY A 101 2.25 16.00 0.63
C GLY A 101 2.21 14.51 0.97
N ALA A 102 2.90 13.66 0.20
CA ALA A 102 3.07 12.26 0.58
C ALA A 102 3.98 12.16 1.81
N HIS A 103 3.50 11.48 2.85
CA HIS A 103 4.31 11.16 4.03
C HIS A 103 5.21 9.98 3.72
N CYS A 104 4.71 9.02 2.94
CA CYS A 104 5.46 7.84 2.49
C CYS A 104 5.32 7.66 0.99
N ILE A 105 6.41 7.31 0.32
CA ILE A 105 6.43 6.94 -1.10
C ILE A 105 7.07 5.56 -1.23
N LEU A 106 6.32 4.62 -1.80
CA LEU A 106 6.72 3.22 -1.98
C LEU A 106 7.02 2.97 -3.45
N ILE A 107 8.29 2.76 -3.79
CA ILE A 107 8.73 2.51 -5.17
C ILE A 107 8.90 1.00 -5.34
N LEU A 108 8.06 0.37 -6.15
CA LEU A 108 8.02 -1.07 -6.34
C LEU A 108 8.75 -1.49 -7.62
N TYR A 109 9.51 -2.58 -7.53
CA TYR A 109 9.95 -3.38 -8.68
C TYR A 109 9.58 -4.85 -8.49
N ASP A 110 9.48 -5.59 -9.59
CA ASP A 110 9.23 -7.02 -9.60
C ASP A 110 10.57 -7.76 -9.72
N SER A 111 10.90 -8.59 -8.73
CA SER A 111 12.15 -9.36 -8.69
C SER A 111 12.34 -10.32 -9.87
N SER A 112 11.26 -10.67 -10.58
CA SER A 112 11.27 -11.48 -11.80
C SER A 112 11.34 -10.65 -13.10
N ASN A 113 11.47 -9.33 -13.00
CA ASN A 113 11.51 -8.42 -14.14
C ASN A 113 12.63 -7.38 -14.00
N ARG A 114 13.78 -7.67 -14.63
CA ARG A 114 14.95 -6.78 -14.64
C ARG A 114 14.66 -5.38 -15.16
N GLU A 115 13.78 -5.22 -16.15
CA GLU A 115 13.43 -3.92 -16.71
C GLU A 115 12.80 -3.02 -15.66
N SER A 116 11.91 -3.57 -14.82
CA SER A 116 11.28 -2.82 -13.72
C SER A 116 12.30 -2.32 -12.69
N PHE A 117 13.41 -3.04 -12.51
CA PHE A 117 14.52 -2.63 -11.64
C PHE A 117 15.38 -1.54 -12.30
N VAL A 118 15.71 -1.70 -13.59
CA VAL A 118 16.47 -0.68 -14.35
C VAL A 118 15.71 0.66 -14.36
N ASN A 119 14.39 0.61 -14.48
CA ASN A 119 13.54 1.80 -14.54
C ASN A 119 13.39 2.53 -13.18
N LEU A 120 13.88 1.97 -12.06
CA LEU A 120 13.86 2.62 -10.75
C LEU A 120 14.51 4.01 -10.76
N VAL A 121 15.54 4.21 -11.58
CA VAL A 121 16.21 5.52 -11.72
C VAL A 121 15.24 6.63 -12.09
N ASN A 122 14.23 6.33 -12.91
CA ASN A 122 13.22 7.30 -13.32
C ASN A 122 12.28 7.63 -12.15
N TRP A 123 11.81 6.60 -11.45
CA TRP A 123 10.87 6.76 -10.33
C TRP A 123 11.52 7.46 -9.12
N ILE A 124 12.79 7.18 -8.86
CA ILE A 124 13.57 7.89 -7.83
C ILE A 124 13.78 9.34 -8.25
N GLY A 125 14.22 9.60 -9.49
CA GLY A 125 14.40 10.96 -9.98
C GLY A 125 13.11 11.78 -9.92
N GLU A 126 11.96 11.20 -10.25
CA GLU A 126 10.66 11.87 -10.07
C GLU A 126 10.36 12.13 -8.60
N THR A 127 10.61 11.15 -7.72
CA THR A 127 10.41 11.30 -6.28
C THR A 127 11.26 12.44 -5.72
N GLU A 128 12.53 12.53 -6.09
CA GLU A 128 13.45 13.60 -5.67
C GLU A 128 12.99 15.00 -6.13
N ASN A 129 12.32 15.08 -7.28
CA ASN A 129 11.85 16.35 -7.84
C ASN A 129 10.54 16.87 -7.20
N TYR A 130 9.66 15.97 -6.72
CA TYR A 130 8.30 16.34 -6.31
C TYR A 130 7.92 15.98 -4.87
N ALA A 131 8.65 15.06 -4.23
CA ALA A 131 8.41 14.71 -2.83
C ALA A 131 8.84 15.82 -1.89
N MET A 132 8.28 15.82 -0.68
CA MET A 132 8.74 16.73 0.36
C MET A 132 10.05 16.18 0.96
N LYS A 133 10.92 17.07 1.46
CA LYS A 133 12.18 16.66 2.10
C LYS A 133 11.96 15.71 3.28
N ASN A 134 10.81 15.81 3.95
CA ASN A 134 10.46 14.96 5.07
C ASN A 134 9.73 13.66 4.66
N SER A 135 9.44 13.42 3.38
CA SER A 135 8.84 12.16 2.93
C SER A 135 9.76 10.97 3.23
N ILE A 136 9.17 9.87 3.69
CA ILE A 136 9.85 8.57 3.85
C ILE A 136 9.78 7.84 2.52
N ILE A 137 10.92 7.52 1.93
CA ILE A 137 10.99 6.84 0.63
C ILE A 137 11.48 5.41 0.85
N CYS A 138 10.73 4.44 0.31
CA CYS A 138 11.01 3.02 0.44
C CYS A 138 11.12 2.38 -0.94
N LEU A 139 12.15 1.56 -1.13
CA LEU A 139 12.27 0.63 -2.24
C LEU A 139 11.67 -0.72 -1.84
N ILE A 140 10.77 -1.22 -2.67
CA ILE A 140 10.02 -2.45 -2.40
C ILE A 140 10.33 -3.47 -3.48
N GLU A 141 10.94 -4.59 -3.07
CA GLU A 141 11.09 -5.77 -3.89
C GLU A 141 9.82 -6.61 -3.79
N HIS A 142 9.09 -6.77 -4.89
CA HIS A 142 7.97 -7.69 -4.96
C HIS A 142 8.42 -9.03 -5.53
N GLU A 143 8.37 -10.07 -4.71
CA GLU A 143 8.59 -11.45 -5.13
C GLU A 143 7.26 -12.10 -5.48
N LYS A 144 7.06 -12.37 -6.77
CA LYS A 144 5.87 -13.07 -7.25
C LYS A 144 6.20 -14.55 -7.37
N CYS A 145 5.47 -15.40 -6.64
CA CYS A 145 5.74 -16.84 -6.48
C CYS A 145 5.94 -17.65 -7.78
N ASP A 146 5.49 -17.13 -8.92
CA ASP A 146 5.27 -17.92 -10.13
C ASP A 146 6.34 -17.69 -11.22
N ARG A 147 7.44 -16.97 -10.91
CA ARG A 147 8.47 -16.62 -11.90
C ARG A 147 9.88 -16.75 -11.36
N VAL A 148 10.81 -17.09 -12.25
CA VAL A 148 12.24 -17.12 -11.94
C VAL A 148 12.71 -15.70 -11.64
N ARG A 149 13.43 -15.56 -10.54
CA ARG A 149 14.05 -14.30 -10.12
C ARG A 149 15.12 -13.87 -11.14
N ASP A 150 15.04 -12.62 -11.58
CA ASP A 150 15.95 -11.98 -12.54
C ASP A 150 16.80 -10.86 -11.88
N VAL A 151 16.40 -10.45 -10.67
CA VAL A 151 17.12 -9.48 -9.84
C VAL A 151 17.41 -10.12 -8.48
N GLY A 152 18.70 -10.25 -8.15
CA GLY A 152 19.10 -10.78 -6.84
C GLY A 152 18.76 -9.78 -5.73
N SER A 153 18.29 -10.26 -4.58
CA SER A 153 17.91 -9.34 -3.50
C SER A 153 19.06 -8.43 -3.02
N PHE A 154 20.31 -8.91 -3.11
CA PHE A 154 21.49 -8.08 -2.81
C PHE A 154 21.59 -6.84 -3.72
N GLU A 155 21.17 -6.94 -4.99
CA GLU A 155 21.14 -5.79 -5.90
C GLU A 155 20.13 -4.74 -5.40
N GLY A 156 18.95 -5.16 -4.94
CA GLY A 156 17.94 -4.28 -4.36
C GLY A 156 18.38 -3.62 -3.06
N GLU A 157 18.97 -4.39 -2.14
CA GLU A 157 19.50 -3.89 -0.87
C GLU A 157 20.61 -2.86 -1.09
N GLU A 158 21.58 -3.15 -1.96
CA GLU A 158 22.66 -2.22 -2.30
C GLU A 158 22.14 -0.97 -3.00
N TYR A 159 21.15 -1.11 -3.88
CA TYR A 159 20.54 0.03 -4.56
C TYR A 159 19.83 0.95 -3.57
N ALA A 160 19.01 0.41 -2.67
CA ALA A 160 18.37 1.17 -1.61
C ALA A 160 19.40 1.88 -0.70
N ARG A 161 20.48 1.19 -0.32
CA ARG A 161 21.57 1.76 0.50
C ARG A 161 22.24 2.94 -0.20
N ARG A 162 22.53 2.84 -1.49
CA ARG A 162 23.17 3.92 -2.28
C ARG A 162 22.29 5.16 -2.40
N HIS A 163 20.97 4.97 -2.45
CA HIS A 163 19.99 6.05 -2.56
C HIS A 163 19.39 6.48 -1.20
N ASN A 164 19.91 5.96 -0.08
CA ASN A 164 19.41 6.24 1.27
C ASN A 164 17.90 5.97 1.44
N LEU A 165 17.43 4.86 0.85
CA LEU A 165 16.05 4.41 0.90
C LEU A 165 15.90 3.30 1.93
N LEU A 166 14.72 3.20 2.55
CA LEU A 166 14.35 1.98 3.26
C LEU A 166 14.10 0.85 2.25
N PHE A 167 14.38 -0.39 2.62
CA PHE A 167 14.21 -1.54 1.74
C PHE A 167 13.31 -2.59 2.38
N PHE A 168 12.35 -3.10 1.62
CA PHE A 168 11.45 -4.16 2.05
C PHE A 168 11.27 -5.19 0.94
N LYS A 169 11.11 -6.45 1.35
CA LYS A 169 10.69 -7.54 0.48
C LYS A 169 9.25 -7.87 0.82
N VAL A 170 8.42 -7.99 -0.21
CA VAL A 170 7.01 -8.32 -0.05
C VAL A 170 6.59 -9.39 -1.05
N ASN A 171 5.55 -10.11 -0.69
CA ASN A 171 4.84 -10.99 -1.59
C ASN A 171 3.34 -10.84 -1.36
N ALA A 172 2.64 -10.21 -2.30
CA ALA A 172 1.21 -9.96 -2.17
C ALA A 172 0.37 -11.25 -2.24
N LYS A 173 0.89 -12.32 -2.86
CA LYS A 173 0.20 -13.61 -2.96
C LYS A 173 0.21 -14.34 -1.62
N THR A 174 1.38 -14.46 -0.98
CA THR A 174 1.58 -15.15 0.30
C THR A 174 1.37 -14.27 1.54
N ASN A 175 1.19 -12.95 1.35
CA ASN A 175 1.10 -11.94 2.40
C ASN A 175 2.41 -11.73 3.20
N GLU A 176 3.54 -12.24 2.71
CA GLU A 176 4.84 -12.06 3.37
C GLU A 176 5.31 -10.60 3.26
N GLY A 177 5.78 -10.05 4.38
CA GLY A 177 6.33 -8.68 4.47
C GLY A 177 5.32 -7.54 4.28
N VAL A 178 4.07 -7.83 3.90
CA VAL A 178 3.07 -6.79 3.58
C VAL A 178 2.68 -5.98 4.81
N ASN A 179 2.27 -6.63 5.90
CA ASN A 179 1.88 -5.91 7.12
C ASN A 179 3.06 -5.17 7.74
N GLU A 180 4.23 -5.82 7.82
CA GLU A 180 5.46 -5.23 8.35
C GLU A 180 5.83 -3.94 7.61
N LEU A 181 5.75 -3.94 6.27
CA LEU A 181 6.00 -2.75 5.46
C LEU A 181 5.11 -1.58 5.92
N PHE A 182 3.79 -1.78 5.96
CA PHE A 182 2.86 -0.68 6.26
C PHE A 182 2.91 -0.24 7.72
N GLU A 183 3.12 -1.15 8.67
CA GLU A 183 3.32 -0.83 10.08
C GLU A 183 4.60 -0.01 10.27
N LYS A 184 5.71 -0.42 9.64
CA LYS A 184 7.01 0.25 9.80
C LYS A 184 7.01 1.66 9.23
N ILE A 185 6.42 1.87 8.04
CA ILE A 185 6.35 3.21 7.45
C ILE A 185 5.39 4.11 8.22
N ALA A 186 4.29 3.56 8.76
CA ALA A 186 3.34 4.34 9.54
C ALA A 186 3.97 4.81 10.85
N LEU A 187 4.66 3.91 11.57
CA LEU A 187 5.41 4.26 12.78
C LEU A 187 6.43 5.36 12.52
N LYS A 188 7.29 5.19 11.52
CA LYS A 188 8.32 6.20 11.18
C LYS A 188 7.70 7.55 10.80
N ALA A 189 6.57 7.55 10.10
CA ALA A 189 5.90 8.80 9.73
C ALA A 189 5.30 9.51 10.96
N VAL A 190 4.69 8.75 11.88
CA VAL A 190 4.17 9.28 13.15
C VAL A 190 5.30 9.88 14.00
N GLU A 191 6.40 9.13 14.19
CA GLU A 191 7.58 9.61 14.93
C GLU A 191 8.11 10.92 14.35
N LYS A 192 8.18 11.00 13.02
CA LYS A 192 8.65 12.20 12.33
C LYS A 192 7.74 13.40 12.54
N ILE A 193 6.42 13.21 12.38
CA ILE A 193 5.43 14.27 12.63
C ILE A 193 5.51 14.76 14.08
N ASP A 194 5.70 13.87 15.04
CA ASP A 194 5.78 14.25 16.46
C ASP A 194 7.07 15.01 16.78
N SER A 195 8.20 14.63 16.15
CA SER A 195 9.44 15.38 16.28
C SER A 195 9.30 16.81 15.74
N GLU A 196 8.62 17.00 14.60
CA GLU A 196 8.39 18.31 13.99
C GLU A 196 7.43 19.21 14.80
N LYS A 197 6.58 18.65 15.67
CA LYS A 197 5.69 19.42 16.57
C LYS A 197 6.39 19.93 17.83
N THR A 198 7.53 19.33 18.17
CA THR A 198 8.25 19.62 19.41
C THR A 198 9.33 20.69 19.21
N GLU A 199 9.69 20.98 17.96
CA GLU A 199 10.58 22.07 17.52
C GLU A 199 9.82 23.40 17.32
#